data_AF-A0A1B3NBN4-F1
#
_entry.id   AF-A0A1B3NBN4-F1
#
_cell.length_a   1.000
_cell.length_b   1.000
_cell.length_c   1.000
_cell.angle_alpha   90.00
_cell.angle_beta   90.00
_cell.angle_gamma   90.00
#
_symmetry.space_group_name_H-M   'P 1'
#
loop_
_entity.id
_entity.type
_entity.pdbx_description
1 polymer ?
#
loop_
_entity_poly.entity_id
_entity_poly.type
_entity_poly.pdbx_seq_one_letter_code
_entity_poly.pdbx_strand_id
1 'polypeptide(L)'
;MTCFAPSPRPSTSIWGAVQQADQLGPGIWSVMTPSHGGIILSDQRQGAMPPALLIEGGSYEEDCDWALPILAFASELERQRSCSAGFLQLARDTARCWHPHRFSAFTGEAVEENASAILRTRKAYMAVIGEFCTTSAWGDWAEWVPEGKVGVIARQVERVDHLGRPSYGKAEVCALIAKELYAARGEVTALRDTAHEIIPMPEDLRPKRVG
;
A
#
# COMPACT_ATOMS: atom_id res chain seq x y z
N MET A 1 13.36 -8.31 32.55
CA MET A 1 12.38 -7.43 31.87
C MET A 1 13.13 -6.20 31.42
N THR A 2 13.14 -5.90 30.13
CA THR A 2 13.75 -4.67 29.62
C THR A 2 12.87 -3.50 30.04
N CYS A 3 13.40 -2.59 30.85
CA CYS A 3 12.71 -1.36 31.24
C CYS A 3 13.10 -0.28 30.23
N PHE A 4 12.13 0.24 29.48
CA PHE A 4 12.36 1.35 28.57
C PHE A 4 12.18 2.67 29.31
N ALA A 5 13.12 3.60 29.10
CA ALA A 5 13.02 4.92 29.68
C ALA A 5 11.91 5.74 28.98
N PRO A 6 11.19 6.60 29.71
CA PRO A 6 10.38 7.63 29.08
C PRO A 6 11.25 8.51 28.18
N SER A 7 10.72 8.93 27.04
CA SER A 7 11.35 9.94 26.19
C SER A 7 10.55 11.25 26.25
N PRO A 8 11.17 12.40 25.93
CA PRO A 8 10.45 13.65 25.75
C PRO A 8 9.34 13.50 24.70
N ARG A 9 8.25 14.25 24.88
CA ARG A 9 7.18 14.37 23.88
C ARG A 9 7.76 14.94 22.58
N PRO A 10 7.56 14.29 21.42
CA PRO A 10 8.04 14.81 20.15
C PRO A 10 7.31 16.12 19.78
N SER A 11 8.09 17.12 19.35
CA SER A 11 7.57 18.39 18.84
C SER A 11 7.63 18.49 17.31
N THR A 12 8.41 17.62 16.67
CA THR A 12 8.60 17.56 15.22
C THR A 12 8.58 16.10 14.76
N SER A 13 8.25 15.90 13.50
CA SER A 13 8.21 14.60 12.82
C SER A 13 8.64 14.77 11.36
N ILE A 14 8.82 13.66 10.64
CA ILE A 14 9.06 13.69 9.20
C ILE A 14 7.88 14.29 8.40
N TRP A 15 6.69 14.36 9.01
CA TRP A 15 5.47 14.95 8.44
C TRP A 15 5.24 16.40 8.89
N GLY A 16 6.23 17.02 9.54
CA GLY A 16 6.17 18.40 10.02
C GLY A 16 5.93 18.54 11.53
N ALA A 17 5.48 19.72 11.93
CA ALA A 17 5.27 20.07 13.33
C ALA A 17 4.15 19.23 13.97
N VAL A 18 4.43 18.65 15.13
CA VAL A 18 3.49 17.78 15.86
C VAL A 18 2.44 18.65 16.56
N GLN A 19 1.16 18.39 16.28
CA GLN A 19 0.03 19.05 16.94
C GLN A 19 -0.48 18.23 18.12
N GLN A 20 -0.57 16.91 17.96
CA GLN A 20 -1.00 15.98 18.99
C GLN A 20 0.03 14.86 19.16
N ALA A 21 0.24 14.42 20.39
CA ALA A 21 1.14 13.33 20.72
C ALA A 21 0.67 12.63 21.99
N ASP A 22 0.25 11.38 21.85
CA ASP A 22 -0.20 10.54 22.95
C ASP A 22 0.81 9.44 23.21
N GLN A 23 1.20 9.25 24.47
CA GLN A 23 2.17 8.23 24.84
C GLN A 23 1.46 6.90 25.05
N LEU A 24 1.73 5.92 24.19
CA LEU A 24 1.18 4.56 24.29
C LEU A 24 2.00 3.68 25.25
N GLY A 25 3.27 4.01 25.42
CA GLY A 25 4.17 3.39 26.38
C GLY A 25 5.47 4.20 26.47
N PRO A 26 6.36 3.91 27.44
CA PRO A 26 7.62 4.65 27.56
C PRO A 26 8.41 4.62 26.24
N GLY A 27 8.55 5.79 25.61
CA GLY A 27 9.24 5.94 24.33
C GLY A 27 8.45 5.56 23.08
N ILE A 28 7.13 5.33 23.17
CA ILE A 28 6.23 5.06 22.03
C ILE A 28 5.18 6.16 21.96
N TRP A 29 5.22 6.98 20.93
CA TRP A 29 4.34 8.14 20.77
C TRP A 29 3.48 8.02 19.52
N SER A 30 2.17 8.08 19.67
CA SER A 30 1.24 8.30 18.57
C SER A 30 1.14 9.79 18.30
N VAL A 31 1.51 10.24 17.11
CA VAL A 31 1.59 11.66 16.75
C VAL A 31 0.67 11.99 15.58
N MET A 32 0.22 13.24 15.53
CA MET A 32 -0.54 13.80 14.42
C MET A 32 -0.05 15.21 14.08
N THR A 33 0.03 15.50 12.79
CA THR A 33 0.36 16.80 12.18
C THR A 33 -0.83 17.24 11.29
N PRO A 34 -0.80 18.46 10.70
CA PRO A 34 -1.87 18.91 9.82
C PRO A 34 -2.09 18.06 8.56
N SER A 35 -1.07 17.31 8.13
CA SER A 35 -1.12 16.55 6.88
C SER A 35 -1.12 15.04 7.10
N HIS A 36 -0.52 14.54 8.17
CA HIS A 36 -0.26 13.12 8.40
C HIS A 36 -0.01 12.81 9.88
N GLY A 37 0.24 11.55 10.21
CA GLY A 37 0.58 11.10 11.56
C GLY A 37 1.32 9.77 11.56
N GLY A 38 1.44 9.18 12.75
CA GLY A 38 2.00 7.84 12.91
C GLY A 38 2.55 7.56 14.30
N ILE A 39 3.41 6.55 14.40
CA ILE A 39 4.16 6.23 15.62
C ILE A 39 5.60 6.74 15.51
N ILE A 40 6.06 7.44 16.53
CA ILE A 40 7.47 7.79 16.72
C ILE A 40 8.01 7.00 17.90
N LEU A 41 9.14 6.33 17.67
CA LEU A 41 9.89 5.61 18.68
C LEU A 41 11.05 6.44 19.22
N SER A 42 11.34 6.31 20.51
CA SER A 42 12.64 6.73 21.07
C SER A 42 13.78 5.89 20.50
N ASP A 43 15.01 6.38 20.55
CA ASP A 43 16.19 5.63 20.07
C ASP A 43 16.30 4.25 20.74
N GLN A 44 15.97 4.17 22.03
CA GLN A 44 15.98 2.90 22.77
C GLN A 44 14.93 1.92 22.24
N ARG A 45 13.71 2.41 21.93
CA ARG A 45 12.64 1.59 21.34
C ARG A 45 12.98 1.17 19.93
N GLN A 46 13.49 2.10 19.13
CA GLN A 46 13.93 1.85 17.77
C GLN A 46 15.04 0.79 17.73
N GLY A 47 16.04 0.89 18.60
CA GLY A 47 17.10 -0.10 18.73
C GLY A 47 16.64 -1.47 19.23
N ALA A 48 15.46 -1.55 19.86
CA ALA A 48 14.85 -2.80 20.30
C ALA A 48 13.87 -3.40 19.29
N MET A 49 13.63 -2.74 18.15
CA MET A 49 12.72 -3.27 17.13
C MET A 49 13.27 -4.59 16.55
N PRO A 50 12.42 -5.64 16.46
CA PRO A 50 12.79 -6.86 15.76
C PRO A 50 13.19 -6.56 14.30
N PRO A 51 14.24 -7.19 13.75
CA PRO A 51 14.70 -6.90 12.39
C PRO A 51 13.60 -7.00 11.32
N ALA A 52 12.68 -7.96 11.47
CA ALA A 52 11.55 -8.13 10.56
C ALA A 52 10.59 -6.92 10.53
N LEU A 53 10.45 -6.21 11.65
CA LEU A 53 9.51 -5.09 11.83
C LEU A 53 10.19 -3.71 11.78
N LEU A 54 11.51 -3.67 11.67
CA LEU A 54 12.28 -2.44 11.69
C LEU A 54 12.11 -1.64 10.38
N ILE A 55 11.82 -0.36 10.53
CA ILE A 55 11.90 0.67 9.49
C ILE A 55 12.89 1.72 10.00
N GLU A 56 13.85 2.11 9.17
CA GLU A 56 14.88 3.08 9.57
C GLU A 56 14.28 4.46 9.87
N GLY A 57 14.90 5.20 10.79
CA GLY A 57 14.48 6.57 11.15
C GLY A 57 13.42 6.67 12.25
N GLY A 58 12.88 5.55 12.74
CA GLY A 58 12.04 5.52 13.96
C GLY A 58 10.69 6.22 13.85
N SER A 59 10.26 6.56 12.63
CA SER A 59 8.95 7.12 12.32
C SER A 59 8.18 6.12 11.46
N TYR A 60 6.97 5.78 11.87
CA TYR A 60 6.12 4.76 11.28
C TYR A 60 4.78 5.39 10.90
N GLU A 61 4.51 5.51 9.60
CA GLU A 61 3.35 6.16 8.99
C GLU A 61 1.98 5.57 9.43
N GLU A 62 0.96 6.43 9.53
CA GLU A 62 -0.36 6.15 10.14
C GLU A 62 -1.28 5.21 9.37
N ASP A 63 -1.15 5.07 8.05
CA ASP A 63 -2.01 4.21 7.25
C ASP A 63 -1.62 2.73 7.41
N CYS A 64 -0.31 2.44 7.51
CA CYS A 64 0.17 1.06 7.49
C CYS A 64 1.28 0.75 8.51
N ASP A 65 2.35 1.55 8.54
CA ASP A 65 3.57 1.23 9.26
C ASP A 65 3.39 1.29 10.79
N TRP A 66 2.46 2.10 11.29
CA TRP A 66 2.13 2.24 12.73
C TRP A 66 1.89 0.90 13.43
N ALA A 67 1.39 -0.09 12.68
CA ALA A 67 1.07 -1.40 13.17
C ALA A 67 2.32 -2.20 13.59
N LEU A 68 3.47 -1.93 12.97
CA LEU A 68 4.72 -2.66 13.21
C LEU A 68 5.25 -2.48 14.64
N PRO A 69 5.43 -1.25 15.19
CA PRO A 69 5.86 -1.08 16.57
C PRO A 69 4.82 -1.59 17.58
N ILE A 70 3.52 -1.45 17.30
CA ILE A 70 2.48 -1.98 18.19
C ILE A 70 2.52 -3.51 18.23
N LEU A 71 2.74 -4.17 17.09
CA LEU A 71 2.93 -5.61 17.01
C LEU A 71 4.21 -6.06 17.74
N ALA A 72 5.32 -5.33 17.56
CA ALA A 72 6.61 -5.64 18.20
C ALA A 72 6.53 -5.63 19.73
N PHE A 73 5.76 -4.68 20.29
CA PHE A 73 5.64 -4.47 21.73
C PHE A 73 4.28 -4.88 22.31
N ALA A 74 3.48 -5.68 21.57
CA ALA A 74 2.10 -5.99 21.93
C ALA A 74 1.95 -6.58 23.34
N SER A 75 2.79 -7.56 23.70
CA SER A 75 2.76 -8.21 25.02
C SER A 75 3.11 -7.25 26.18
N GLU A 76 3.88 -6.20 25.91
CA GLU A 76 4.17 -5.16 26.91
C GLU A 76 2.98 -4.20 27.05
N LEU A 77 2.47 -3.70 25.92
CA LEU A 77 1.34 -2.76 25.86
C LEU A 77 0.06 -3.37 26.46
N GLU A 78 -0.17 -4.66 26.24
CA GLU A 78 -1.24 -5.43 26.86
C GLU A 78 -1.10 -5.49 28.39
N ARG A 79 0.11 -5.82 28.87
CA ARG A 79 0.41 -5.90 30.31
C ARG A 79 0.26 -4.56 31.01
N GLN A 80 0.65 -3.47 30.34
CA GLN A 80 0.51 -2.11 30.83
C GLN A 80 -0.94 -1.60 30.72
N ARG A 81 -1.80 -2.28 29.96
CA ARG A 81 -3.18 -1.86 29.64
C ARG A 81 -3.26 -0.50 28.97
N SER A 82 -2.18 -0.07 28.31
CA SER A 82 -2.14 1.18 27.56
C SER A 82 -2.94 1.10 26.26
N CYS A 83 -3.13 -0.12 25.75
CA CYS A 83 -3.90 -0.40 24.54
C CYS A 83 -4.99 -1.44 24.85
N SER A 84 -6.14 -1.30 24.19
CA SER A 84 -7.20 -2.30 24.27
C SER A 84 -6.82 -3.55 23.46
N ALA A 85 -7.39 -4.71 23.81
CA ALA A 85 -7.22 -5.94 23.04
C ALA A 85 -7.65 -5.76 21.58
N GLY A 86 -8.73 -4.99 21.33
CA GLY A 86 -9.18 -4.66 19.98
C GLY A 86 -8.16 -3.82 19.19
N PHE A 87 -7.47 -2.89 19.84
CA PHE A 87 -6.42 -2.10 19.19
C PHE A 87 -5.18 -2.93 18.85
N LEU A 88 -4.77 -3.85 19.74
CA LEU A 88 -3.67 -4.77 19.49
C LEU A 88 -4.01 -5.75 18.35
N GLN A 89 -5.25 -6.24 18.32
CA GLN A 89 -5.74 -7.06 17.21
C GLN A 89 -5.78 -6.28 15.90
N LEU A 90 -6.21 -5.01 15.91
CA LEU A 90 -6.18 -4.15 14.74
C LEU A 90 -4.75 -3.97 14.21
N ALA A 91 -3.78 -3.68 15.08
CA ALA A 91 -2.38 -3.59 14.67
C ALA A 91 -1.88 -4.89 14.03
N ARG A 92 -2.24 -6.04 14.63
CA ARG A 92 -1.91 -7.35 14.08
C ARG A 92 -2.50 -7.56 12.68
N ASP A 93 -3.79 -7.23 12.50
CA ASP A 93 -4.50 -7.39 11.24
C ASP A 93 -3.99 -6.41 10.17
N THR A 94 -3.68 -5.17 10.55
CA THR A 94 -3.04 -4.17 9.68
C THR A 94 -1.66 -4.64 9.23
N ALA A 95 -0.81 -5.11 10.15
CA ALA A 95 0.50 -5.64 9.79
C ALA A 95 0.39 -6.88 8.88
N ARG A 96 -0.58 -7.76 9.13
CA ARG A 96 -0.86 -8.93 8.27
C ARG A 96 -1.32 -8.50 6.87
N CYS A 97 -2.16 -7.48 6.78
CA CYS A 97 -2.72 -7.00 5.51
C CYS A 97 -1.69 -6.22 4.70
N TRP A 98 -0.99 -5.27 5.32
CA TRP A 98 -0.12 -4.30 4.65
C TRP A 98 1.35 -4.70 4.60
N HIS A 99 1.80 -5.51 5.56
CA HIS A 99 3.18 -6.00 5.63
C HIS A 99 3.27 -7.52 5.78
N PRO A 100 2.62 -8.31 4.90
CA PRO A 100 2.48 -9.76 5.05
C PRO A 100 3.82 -10.50 5.20
N HIS A 101 4.87 -10.04 4.49
CA HIS A 101 6.21 -10.63 4.60
C HIS A 101 6.87 -10.34 5.95
N ARG A 102 6.77 -9.09 6.45
CA ARG A 102 7.29 -8.69 7.75
C ARG A 102 6.54 -9.38 8.88
N PHE A 103 5.21 -9.46 8.74
CA PHE A 103 4.34 -10.20 9.65
C PHE A 103 4.77 -11.66 9.73
N SER A 104 4.84 -12.36 8.60
CA SER A 104 5.23 -13.79 8.56
C SER A 104 6.63 -14.02 9.13
N ALA A 105 7.58 -13.14 8.81
CA ALA A 105 8.94 -13.24 9.34
C ALA A 105 9.02 -13.00 10.86
N PHE A 106 8.12 -12.20 11.43
CA PHE A 106 8.06 -11.93 12.86
C PHE A 106 7.27 -12.97 13.65
N THR A 107 6.09 -13.37 13.15
CA THR A 107 5.16 -14.27 13.86
C THR A 107 5.40 -15.74 13.55
N GLY A 108 6.05 -16.05 12.42
CA GLY A 108 6.15 -17.41 11.88
C GLY A 108 4.86 -17.91 11.23
N GLU A 109 3.80 -17.09 11.19
CA GLU A 109 2.52 -17.45 10.59
C GLU A 109 2.50 -17.10 9.11
N ALA A 110 2.16 -18.08 8.27
CA ALA A 110 1.93 -17.83 6.85
C ALA A 110 0.68 -16.95 6.65
N VAL A 111 0.80 -15.94 5.79
CA VAL A 111 -0.35 -15.13 5.37
C VAL A 111 -0.86 -15.68 4.04
N GLU A 112 -2.06 -16.25 4.07
CA GLU A 112 -2.75 -16.71 2.87
C GLU A 112 -2.97 -15.55 1.90
N GLU A 113 -2.80 -15.82 0.60
CA GLU A 113 -2.87 -14.81 -0.46
C GLU A 113 -4.21 -14.05 -0.47
N ASN A 114 -5.30 -14.69 -0.05
CA ASN A 114 -6.63 -14.09 -0.01
C ASN A 114 -6.86 -13.15 1.20
N ALA A 115 -5.98 -13.16 2.21
CA ALA A 115 -6.11 -12.36 3.43
C ALA A 115 -5.49 -10.96 3.33
N SER A 116 -4.81 -10.64 2.22
CA SER A 116 -4.21 -9.32 1.96
C SER A 116 -4.53 -8.87 0.55
N ALA A 117 -5.12 -7.68 0.40
CA ALA A 117 -5.34 -7.07 -0.91
C ALA A 117 -4.01 -6.90 -1.66
N ILE A 118 -2.94 -6.51 -0.96
CA ILE A 118 -1.60 -6.37 -1.52
C ILE A 118 -1.09 -7.70 -2.09
N LEU A 119 -1.25 -8.82 -1.38
CA LEU A 119 -0.83 -10.12 -1.92
C LEU A 119 -1.63 -10.51 -3.15
N ARG A 120 -2.94 -10.28 -3.16
CA ARG A 120 -3.79 -10.53 -4.34
C ARG A 120 -3.37 -9.67 -5.52
N THR A 121 -3.24 -8.36 -5.35
CA THR A 121 -2.83 -7.41 -6.39
C THR A 121 -1.43 -7.72 -6.90
N ARG A 122 -0.48 -8.00 -6.00
CA ARG A 122 0.90 -8.35 -6.36
C ARG A 122 0.94 -9.65 -7.15
N LYS A 123 0.22 -10.70 -6.73
CA LYS A 123 0.13 -11.96 -7.48
C LYS A 123 -0.47 -11.74 -8.87
N ALA A 124 -1.56 -10.97 -8.95
CA ALA A 124 -2.20 -10.65 -10.20
C ALA A 124 -1.23 -9.95 -11.17
N TYR A 125 -0.46 -8.95 -10.71
CA TYR A 125 0.57 -8.30 -11.52
C TYR A 125 1.75 -9.22 -11.87
N MET A 126 2.22 -10.05 -10.94
CA MET A 126 3.31 -11.00 -11.20
C MET A 126 2.96 -11.99 -12.33
N ALA A 127 1.69 -12.40 -12.43
CA ALA A 127 1.22 -13.32 -13.47
C ALA A 127 1.18 -12.69 -14.88
N VAL A 128 1.24 -11.36 -14.98
CA VAL A 128 1.11 -10.59 -16.23
C VAL A 128 2.33 -9.70 -16.51
N ILE A 129 3.47 -9.91 -15.83
CA ILE A 129 4.73 -9.24 -16.18
C ILE A 129 5.06 -9.56 -17.64
N GLY A 130 5.40 -8.52 -18.41
CA GLY A 130 5.63 -8.59 -19.85
C GLY A 130 4.39 -8.36 -20.71
N GLU A 131 3.20 -8.29 -20.12
CA GLU A 131 1.93 -8.09 -20.83
C GLU A 131 1.42 -6.66 -20.75
N PHE A 132 0.56 -6.28 -21.69
CA PHE A 132 -0.14 -5.00 -21.68
C PHE A 132 -1.35 -5.04 -20.73
N CYS A 133 -1.29 -4.26 -19.66
CA CYS A 133 -2.38 -4.10 -18.70
C CYS A 133 -2.95 -2.69 -18.75
N THR A 134 -4.28 -2.58 -18.63
CA THR A 134 -4.98 -1.30 -18.61
C THR A 134 -4.49 -0.42 -17.48
N THR A 135 -4.05 0.80 -17.81
CA THR A 135 -3.61 1.83 -16.86
C THR A 135 -4.58 3.00 -16.77
N SER A 136 -5.44 3.18 -17.78
CA SER A 136 -6.42 4.26 -17.85
C SER A 136 -7.63 3.82 -18.67
N ALA A 137 -8.81 4.32 -18.33
CA ALA A 137 -10.06 3.94 -18.96
C ALA A 137 -11.03 5.12 -19.10
N TRP A 138 -11.79 5.12 -20.19
CA TRP A 138 -12.79 6.12 -20.55
C TRP A 138 -14.10 5.40 -20.89
N GLY A 139 -15.21 5.96 -20.41
CA GLY A 139 -16.53 5.47 -20.78
C GLY A 139 -17.00 6.05 -22.12
N ASP A 140 -18.20 5.64 -22.51
CA ASP A 140 -18.95 6.14 -23.67
C ASP A 140 -19.26 7.65 -23.64
N TRP A 141 -18.96 8.33 -22.54
CA TRP A 141 -18.99 9.80 -22.46
C TRP A 141 -17.83 10.47 -23.21
N ALA A 142 -16.75 9.75 -23.52
CA ALA A 142 -15.63 10.28 -24.28
C ALA A 142 -15.93 10.15 -25.78
N GLU A 143 -15.68 11.21 -26.56
CA GLU A 143 -16.05 11.28 -27.98
C GLU A 143 -15.48 10.12 -28.84
N TRP A 144 -14.31 9.61 -28.45
CA TRP A 144 -13.64 8.52 -29.17
C TRP A 144 -14.08 7.12 -28.72
N VAL A 145 -14.92 7.00 -27.69
CA VAL A 145 -15.40 5.72 -27.15
C VAL A 145 -16.84 5.48 -27.60
N PRO A 146 -17.11 4.44 -28.41
CA PRO A 146 -18.47 4.11 -28.83
C PRO A 146 -19.37 3.73 -27.65
N GLU A 147 -20.68 3.90 -27.82
CA GLU A 147 -21.68 3.44 -26.86
C GLU A 147 -21.53 1.93 -26.57
N GLY A 148 -21.63 1.55 -25.29
CA GLY A 148 -21.45 0.16 -24.86
C GLY A 148 -20.00 -0.34 -24.84
N LYS A 149 -19.02 0.55 -25.07
CA LYS A 149 -17.60 0.25 -24.94
C LYS A 149 -16.95 1.02 -23.79
N VAL A 150 -15.76 0.56 -23.42
CA VAL A 150 -14.80 1.27 -22.58
C VAL A 150 -13.53 1.38 -23.40
N GLY A 151 -13.07 2.60 -23.62
CA GLY A 151 -11.76 2.86 -24.20
C GLY A 151 -10.69 2.73 -23.14
N VAL A 152 -9.59 2.05 -23.45
CA VAL A 152 -8.48 1.84 -22.51
C VAL A 152 -7.15 2.21 -23.13
N ILE A 153 -6.24 2.71 -22.29
CA ILE A 153 -4.81 2.69 -22.56
C ILE A 153 -4.20 1.60 -21.70
N ALA A 154 -3.45 0.70 -22.33
CA ALA A 154 -2.71 -0.35 -21.67
C ALA A 154 -1.21 -0.16 -21.87
N ARG A 155 -0.43 -0.50 -20.85
CA ARG A 155 1.03 -0.42 -20.86
C ARG A 155 1.64 -1.75 -20.44
N GLN A 156 2.81 -2.04 -20.99
CA GLN A 156 3.52 -3.27 -20.65
C GLN A 156 3.97 -3.22 -19.18
N VAL A 157 3.60 -4.23 -18.39
CA VAL A 157 4.03 -4.36 -16.99
C VAL A 157 5.48 -4.84 -16.94
N GLU A 158 6.37 -4.08 -16.31
CA GLU A 158 7.79 -4.46 -16.19
C GLU A 158 8.10 -5.16 -14.87
N ARG A 159 7.49 -4.70 -13.78
CA ARG A 159 7.69 -5.25 -12.43
C ARG A 159 6.56 -4.82 -11.51
N VAL A 160 6.49 -5.45 -10.34
CA VAL A 160 5.62 -5.05 -9.23
C VAL A 160 6.41 -5.08 -7.93
N ASP A 161 6.25 -4.06 -7.09
CA ASP A 161 6.94 -4.00 -5.81
C ASP A 161 6.26 -4.86 -4.73
N HIS A 162 6.79 -4.81 -3.51
CA HIS A 162 6.27 -5.58 -2.38
C HIS A 162 4.91 -5.09 -1.87
N LEU A 163 4.47 -3.89 -2.27
CA LEU A 163 3.16 -3.29 -1.96
C LEU A 163 2.14 -3.51 -3.08
N GLY A 164 2.48 -4.30 -4.11
CA GLY A 164 1.57 -4.54 -5.24
C GLY A 164 1.50 -3.38 -6.23
N ARG A 165 2.44 -2.43 -6.16
CA ARG A 165 2.48 -1.28 -7.08
C ARG A 165 3.28 -1.64 -8.34
N PRO A 166 2.66 -1.62 -9.53
CA PRO A 166 3.33 -1.96 -10.78
C PRO A 166 4.21 -0.80 -11.28
N SER A 167 5.27 -1.14 -12.02
CA SER A 167 5.98 -0.22 -12.93
C SER A 167 5.68 -0.61 -14.37
N TYR A 168 5.51 0.38 -15.23
CA TYR A 168 5.12 0.19 -16.62
C TYR A 168 6.18 0.73 -17.59
N GLY A 169 6.39 0.02 -18.69
CA GLY A 169 7.26 0.44 -19.78
C GLY A 169 6.67 1.59 -20.59
N LYS A 170 7.43 2.05 -21.58
CA LYS A 170 7.03 3.18 -22.45
C LYS A 170 6.03 2.79 -23.55
N ALA A 171 5.92 1.50 -23.87
CA ALA A 171 5.00 1.03 -24.90
C ALA A 171 3.55 1.16 -24.41
N GLU A 172 2.71 1.73 -25.27
CA GLU A 172 1.28 1.97 -25.01
C GLU A 172 0.45 1.37 -26.14
N VAL A 173 -0.68 0.76 -25.77
CA VAL A 173 -1.70 0.23 -26.68
C VAL A 173 -3.02 0.87 -26.31
N CYS A 174 -3.72 1.42 -27.30
CA CYS A 174 -5.10 1.87 -27.14
C CYS A 174 -6.05 0.77 -27.63
N ALA A 175 -7.08 0.47 -26.86
CA ALA A 175 -8.05 -0.56 -27.22
C ALA A 175 -9.47 -0.23 -26.76
N LEU A 176 -10.45 -0.89 -27.37
CA LEU A 176 -11.86 -0.87 -26.96
C LEU A 176 -12.24 -2.22 -26.35
N ILE A 177 -12.87 -2.19 -25.18
CA ILE A 177 -13.39 -3.36 -24.48
C ILE A 177 -14.91 -3.20 -24.33
N ALA A 178 -15.67 -4.28 -24.40
CA ALA A 178 -17.12 -4.23 -24.11
C ALA A 178 -17.35 -3.80 -22.64
N LYS A 179 -18.32 -2.92 -22.40
CA LYS A 179 -18.58 -2.34 -21.07
C LYS A 179 -18.87 -3.41 -20.02
N GLU A 180 -19.57 -4.47 -20.39
CA GLU A 180 -19.93 -5.60 -19.53
C GLU A 180 -18.69 -6.43 -19.16
N LEU A 181 -17.81 -6.70 -20.13
CA LEU A 181 -16.55 -7.42 -19.90
C LEU A 181 -15.63 -6.60 -19.00
N TYR A 182 -15.53 -5.29 -19.25
CA TYR A 182 -14.75 -4.40 -18.41
C TYR A 182 -15.33 -4.30 -16.99
N ALA A 183 -16.66 -4.29 -16.84
CA ALA A 183 -17.29 -4.29 -15.51
C ALA A 183 -17.02 -5.59 -14.72
N ALA A 184 -16.91 -6.73 -15.41
CA ALA A 184 -16.61 -8.04 -14.81
C ALA A 184 -15.10 -8.33 -14.65
N ARG A 185 -14.24 -7.33 -14.91
CA ARG A 185 -12.77 -7.50 -14.85
C ARG A 185 -12.31 -7.87 -13.44
N GLY A 186 -11.22 -8.64 -13.38
CA GLY A 186 -10.51 -8.92 -12.13
C GLY A 186 -9.67 -7.75 -11.65
N GLU A 187 -8.85 -8.02 -10.63
CA GLU A 187 -7.93 -7.05 -9.99
C GLU A 187 -7.01 -6.32 -11.00
N VAL A 188 -6.50 -7.07 -11.99
CA VAL A 188 -5.65 -6.56 -13.07
C VAL A 188 -6.29 -6.93 -14.40
N THR A 189 -6.36 -5.96 -15.31
CA THR A 189 -6.95 -6.15 -16.65
C THR A 189 -5.86 -6.24 -17.69
N ALA A 190 -5.38 -7.46 -17.94
CA ALA A 190 -4.46 -7.72 -19.04
C ALA A 190 -5.25 -7.86 -20.35
N LEU A 191 -4.79 -7.20 -21.41
CA LEU A 191 -5.43 -7.26 -22.71
C LEU A 191 -5.46 -8.68 -23.29
N ARG A 192 -4.44 -9.51 -23.02
CA ARG A 192 -4.42 -10.91 -23.49
C ARG A 192 -5.61 -11.74 -22.98
N ASP A 193 -6.14 -11.40 -21.81
CA ASP A 193 -7.16 -12.17 -21.10
C ASP A 193 -8.57 -11.57 -21.31
N THR A 194 -8.66 -10.43 -21.99
CA THR A 194 -9.92 -9.70 -22.19
C THR A 194 -10.13 -9.47 -23.68
N ALA A 195 -11.28 -9.91 -24.23
CA ALA A 195 -11.61 -9.62 -25.61
C ALA A 195 -11.63 -8.10 -25.86
N HIS A 196 -10.82 -7.65 -26.80
CA HIS A 196 -10.59 -6.24 -27.08
C HIS A 196 -10.34 -6.01 -28.57
N GLU A 197 -10.51 -4.76 -28.98
CA GLU A 197 -10.17 -4.28 -30.32
C GLU A 197 -9.08 -3.22 -30.19
N ILE A 198 -7.91 -3.45 -30.78
CA ILE A 198 -6.83 -2.47 -30.79
C ILE A 198 -7.20 -1.36 -31.78
N ILE A 199 -7.13 -0.11 -31.32
CA ILE A 199 -7.42 1.07 -32.13
C ILE A 199 -6.20 2.00 -32.17
N PRO A 200 -6.08 2.86 -33.20
CA PRO A 200 -5.09 3.93 -33.19
C PRO A 200 -5.29 4.86 -31.99
N MET A 201 -4.20 5.36 -31.40
CA MET A 201 -4.29 6.33 -30.29
C MET A 201 -5.03 7.60 -30.76
N PRO A 202 -6.15 7.98 -30.10
CA PRO A 202 -6.90 9.20 -30.41
C PRO A 202 -6.00 10.44 -30.31
N GLU A 203 -6.20 11.42 -31.18
CA GLU A 203 -5.34 12.61 -31.24
C GLU A 203 -5.33 13.40 -29.93
N ASP A 204 -6.47 13.50 -29.26
CA ASP A 204 -6.62 14.22 -27.99
C ASP A 204 -5.87 13.58 -26.82
N LEU A 205 -5.54 12.29 -26.94
CA LEU A 205 -4.77 11.54 -25.94
C LEU A 205 -3.28 11.48 -26.26
N ARG A 206 -2.87 11.89 -27.47
CA ARG A 206 -1.44 11.91 -27.81
C ARG A 206 -0.76 12.98 -26.95
N PRO A 207 0.38 12.66 -26.30
CA PRO A 207 1.15 13.68 -25.62
C PRO A 207 1.49 14.78 -26.62
N LYS A 208 1.06 16.01 -26.32
CA LYS A 208 1.39 17.19 -27.14
C LYS A 208 2.91 17.23 -27.23
N ARG A 209 3.47 16.93 -28.40
CA ARG A 209 4.90 17.10 -28.64
C ARG A 209 5.19 18.58 -28.44
N VAL A 210 5.85 18.93 -27.34
CA VAL A 210 6.49 20.23 -27.21
C VAL A 210 7.64 20.18 -28.21
N GLY A 211 7.51 20.95 -29.28
CA GLY A 211 8.55 21.12 -30.30
C GLY A 211 9.76 21.86 -29.76
#